data_AF-A0A951XMC6-F1
#
_entry.id   AF-A0A951XMC6-F1
#
_cell.length_a   1.000
_cell.length_b   1.000
_cell.length_c   1.000
_cell.angle_alpha   90.00
_cell.angle_beta   90.00
_cell.angle_gamma   90.00
#
_symmetry.space_group_name_H-M   'P 1'
#
loop_
_entity.id
_entity.type
_entity.pdbx_description
1 polymer ?
#
loop_
_entity_poly.entity_id
_entity_poly.type
_entity_poly.pdbx_seq_one_letter_code
_entity_poly.pdbx_strand_id
1 'polypeptide(L)' 'MTTNLVVRNVDPAVALALKQAAAAHGRSAEAEHREILRAALCQPSRRSFKEALASMPDVGTDEDFDSRPR' A
#
# COMPACT_ATOMS: atom_id res chain seq x y z
N MET A 1 2.12 -7.98 -23.98
CA MET A 1 2.16 -6.56 -24.39
C MET A 1 3.03 -5.81 -23.41
N THR A 2 4.19 -5.31 -23.83
CA THR A 2 5.12 -4.55 -22.98
C THR A 2 4.62 -3.11 -22.85
N THR A 3 4.16 -2.72 -21.67
CA THR A 3 3.69 -1.36 -21.38
C THR A 3 4.81 -0.54 -20.76
N ASN A 4 5.35 0.42 -21.50
CA ASN A 4 6.38 1.34 -21.00
C ASN A 4 5.73 2.64 -20.51
N LEU A 5 6.04 3.06 -19.28
CA LEU A 5 5.59 4.32 -18.70
C LEU A 5 6.79 5.27 -18.58
N VAL A 6 6.70 6.44 -19.20
CA VAL A 6 7.73 7.48 -19.10
C VAL A 6 7.14 8.69 -18.37
N VAL A 7 7.63 8.95 -17.17
CA VAL A 7 7.23 10.13 -16.39
C VAL A 7 8.19 11.27 -16.72
N ARG A 8 7.66 12.39 -17.23
CA ARG A 8 8.43 13.60 -17.54
C ARG A 8 8.12 14.68 -16.51
N ASN A 9 9.04 15.63 -16.34
CA ASN A 9 8.89 16.76 -15.41
C ASN A 9 8.69 16.35 -13.94
N VAL A 10 9.47 15.37 -13.48
CA VAL A 10 9.50 14.98 -12.06
C VAL A 10 10.34 15.98 -11.29
N ASP A 11 9.88 16.35 -10.10
CA ASP A 11 10.64 17.19 -9.19
C ASP A 11 12.03 16.57 -8.91
N PRO A 12 13.12 17.35 -9.03
CA PRO A 12 14.47 16.82 -8.84
C PRO A 12 14.69 16.21 -7.45
N ALA A 13 14.00 16.68 -6.41
CA ALA A 13 14.07 16.09 -5.08
C ALA A 13 13.44 14.69 -5.05
N VAL A 14 12.33 14.49 -5.76
CA VAL A 14 11.67 13.18 -5.89
C VAL A 14 12.55 12.21 -6.69
N ALA A 15 13.17 12.67 -7.78
CA ALA A 15 14.10 11.86 -8.56
C ALA A 15 15.34 11.45 -7.74
N LEU A 16 15.84 12.33 -6.87
CA LEU A 16 16.96 12.03 -5.97
C LEU A 16 16.56 11.02 -4.89
N ALA A 17 15.42 11.22 -4.23
CA ALA A 17 14.89 10.30 -3.24
C ALA A 17 14.64 8.90 -3.83
N LEU A 18 14.11 8.82 -5.06
CA LEU A 18 13.91 7.57 -5.77
C LEU A 18 15.25 6.85 -6.05
N LYS A 19 16.29 7.58 -6.46
CA LYS A 19 17.62 7.01 -6.68
C LYS A 19 18.23 6.48 -5.37
N GLN A 20 18.07 7.21 -4.28
CA GLN A 20 18.56 6.78 -2.96
C GLN A 20 17.82 5.52 -2.48
N ALA A 21 16.49 5.49 -2.61
CA ALA A 21 15.67 4.31 -2.31
C ALA A 21 16.12 3.11 -3.17
N ALA A 22 16.29 3.31 -4.46
CA ALA A 22 16.73 2.25 -5.38
C ALA A 22 18.11 1.69 -4.98
N ALA A 23 19.05 2.57 -4.61
CA ALA A 23 20.37 2.17 -4.11
C ALA A 23 20.27 1.38 -2.79
N ALA A 24 19.42 1.81 -1.86
CA ALA A 24 19.20 1.13 -0.58
C ALA A 24 18.57 -0.27 -0.77
N HIS A 25 17.66 -0.41 -1.74
CA HIS A 25 17.01 -1.68 -2.07
C HIS A 25 17.83 -2.57 -3.03
N GLY A 26 19.00 -2.10 -3.49
CA GLY A 26 19.85 -2.83 -4.44
C GLY A 26 19.21 -3.03 -5.82
N ARG A 27 18.32 -2.12 -6.22
CA ARG A 27 17.51 -2.19 -7.45
C ARG A 27 17.84 -1.04 -8.39
N SER A 28 17.60 -1.22 -9.69
CA SER A 28 17.62 -0.11 -10.64
C SER A 28 16.50 0.87 -10.32
N ALA A 29 16.70 2.16 -10.59
CA ALA A 29 15.69 3.20 -10.34
C ALA A 29 14.34 2.88 -11.01
N GLU A 30 14.34 2.25 -12.17
CA GLU A 30 13.12 1.79 -12.85
C GLU A 30 12.43 0.64 -12.10
N ALA A 31 13.18 -0.31 -11.56
CA ALA A 31 12.63 -1.43 -10.79
C ALA A 31 12.01 -0.95 -9.47
N GLU A 32 12.68 -0.02 -8.79
CA GLU A 32 12.14 0.64 -7.59
C GLU A 32 10.88 1.44 -7.90
N HIS A 33 10.88 2.18 -9.02
CA HIS A 33 9.71 2.90 -9.49
C HIS A 33 8.52 1.98 -9.76
N ARG A 34 8.75 0.84 -10.41
CA ARG A 34 7.70 -0.17 -10.64
C ARG A 34 7.17 -0.74 -9.34
N GLU A 35 8.03 -0.99 -8.36
CA GLU A 35 7.60 -1.49 -7.06
C GLU A 35 6.75 -0.44 -6.32
N ILE A 36 7.17 0.83 -6.31
CA ILE A 36 6.39 1.91 -5.69
C ILE A 36 5.03 2.07 -6.38
N LEU A 37 4.99 2.05 -7.71
CA LEU A 37 3.72 2.11 -8.45
C LEU A 37 2.84 0.90 -8.16
N ARG A 38 3.41 -0.31 -8.09
CA ARG A 38 2.68 -1.52 -7.71
C ARG A 38 2.18 -1.42 -6.27
N ALA A 39 3.01 -0.94 -5.35
CA ALA A 39 2.65 -0.75 -3.96
C ALA A 39 1.68 0.41 -3.74
N ALA A 40 1.52 1.34 -4.69
CA ALA A 40 0.53 2.41 -4.60
C ALA A 40 -0.80 2.03 -5.28
N LEU A 41 -0.73 1.38 -6.45
CA LEU A 41 -1.87 1.11 -7.32
C LEU A 41 -2.43 -0.31 -7.19
N CYS A 42 -1.60 -1.29 -6.81
CA CYS A 42 -2.01 -2.68 -6.62
C CYS A 42 -2.20 -3.05 -5.15
N GLN A 43 -2.20 -2.08 -4.22
CA GLN A 43 -2.76 -2.41 -2.90
C GLN A 43 -4.24 -2.77 -3.13
N PRO A 44 -4.72 -3.90 -2.59
CA PRO A 44 -6.16 -4.09 -2.49
C PRO A 44 -6.71 -2.83 -1.82
N SER A 45 -7.77 -2.24 -2.39
CA SER A 45 -8.47 -1.10 -1.80
C SER A 45 -8.48 -1.32 -0.30
N ARG A 46 -7.81 -0.44 0.47
CA ARG A 46 -7.76 -0.60 1.92
C ARG A 46 -9.21 -0.72 2.36
N ARG A 47 -9.67 -1.93 2.69
CA ARG A 47 -10.99 -2.11 3.25
C ARG A 47 -10.97 -1.22 4.46
N SER A 48 -11.86 -0.24 4.48
CA SER A 48 -12.03 0.57 5.67
C SER A 48 -12.25 -0.38 6.84
N PHE A 49 -11.81 -0.01 8.03
CA PHE A 49 -12.02 -0.83 9.22
C PHE A 49 -13.50 -1.27 9.34
N LYS A 50 -14.42 -0.39 8.92
CA LYS A 50 -15.85 -0.65 8.76
C LYS A 50 -16.18 -1.79 7.77
N GLU A 51 -15.60 -1.79 6.57
CA GLU A 51 -15.81 -2.86 5.58
C GLU A 51 -15.21 -4.19 6.03
N ALA A 52 -14.09 -4.16 6.75
CA ALA A 52 -13.52 -5.35 7.35
C ALA A 52 -14.48 -5.96 8.38
N LEU A 53 -15.00 -5.13 9.32
CA LEU A 53 -16.00 -5.55 10.31
C LEU A 53 -17.29 -6.06 9.66
N ALA A 54 -17.81 -5.36 8.63
CA ALA A 54 -19.03 -5.77 7.94
C ALA A 54 -18.87 -7.09 7.15
N SER A 55 -17.62 -7.48 6.82
CA SER A 55 -17.33 -8.75 6.16
C SER A 55 -17.04 -9.89 7.14
N MET A 56 -17.02 -9.63 8.46
CA MET A 56 -16.87 -10.69 9.45
C MET A 56 -18.12 -11.56 9.47
N PRO A 57 -17.98 -12.90 9.42
CA PRO A 57 -19.12 -13.79 9.58
C PRO A 57 -19.71 -13.64 10.99
N ASP A 58 -21.01 -13.83 11.12
CA ASP A 58 -21.67 -13.87 12.42
C ASP A 58 -21.19 -15.11 13.19
N VAL A 59 -20.36 -14.88 14.22
CA VAL A 59 -19.66 -15.92 14.99
C VAL A 59 -20.24 -16.14 16.37
N GLY A 60 -21.37 -15.50 16.72
CA GLY A 60 -22.05 -15.70 18.00
C GLY A 60 -22.40 -14.40 18.72
N THR A 61 -22.57 -14.48 20.04
CA THR A 61 -23.29 -13.45 20.83
C THR A 61 -22.41 -12.31 21.36
N ASP A 62 -21.18 -12.17 20.87
CA ASP A 62 -20.24 -11.10 21.23
C ASP A 62 -20.04 -10.89 22.75
N GLU A 63 -20.22 -11.95 23.56
CA GLU A 63 -20.16 -11.89 25.04
C GLU A 63 -18.79 -11.42 25.56
N ASP A 64 -17.72 -11.64 24.78
CA ASP A 64 -16.36 -11.19 25.08
C ASP A 64 -16.20 -9.67 24.97
N PHE A 65 -17.12 -8.97 24.30
CA PHE A 65 -17.14 -7.50 24.20
C PHE A 65 -17.98 -6.84 25.29
N ASP A 66 -18.63 -7.64 26.14
CA ASP A 66 -19.52 -7.15 27.19
C ASP A 66 -18.68 -6.61 28.36
N SER A 67 -18.19 -5.38 28.20
CA SER A 67 -17.45 -4.69 29.24
C SER A 67 -18.41 -4.32 30.37
N ARG A 68 -18.63 -5.24 31.31
CA ARG A 68 -19.33 -4.93 32.55
C ARG A 68 -18.49 -3.91 33.32
N PRO A 69 -18.95 -2.66 33.51
CA PRO A 69 -18.30 -1.78 34.46
C PRO A 69 -18.47 -2.40 35.84
N ARG A 70 -17.35 -2.53 36.55
CA ARG A 70 -17.34 -2.90 37.97
C ARG A 70 -17.62 -1.69 38.83
#